data_AF-A0A1G3FKD8-F1
#
_entry.id   AF-A0A1G3FKD8-F1
#
_cell.length_a   1.000
_cell.length_b   1.000
_cell.length_c   1.000
_cell.angle_alpha   90.00
_cell.angle_beta   90.00
_cell.angle_gamma   90.00
#
_symmetry.space_group_name_H-M   'P 1'
#
loop_
_entity.id
_entity.type
_entity.pdbx_description
1 polymer ?
#
loop_
_entity_poly.entity_id
_entity_poly.type
_entity_poly.pdbx_seq_one_letter_code
_entity_poly.pdbx_strand_id
1 'polypeptide(L)'
;MPNVIDFLERAGQDALLRRASHVEVELALANAQIEPELRSAILDRDISRLEALLGRGQLLCMQFPGKEDEEEGEEDDTEESPSREGEEMALKPRSAAQLR
;
A
#
# COMPACT_ATOMS: atom_id res chain seq x y z
N MET A 1 -21.59 -14.85 8.13
CA MET A 1 -21.26 -15.14 6.72
C MET A 1 -20.04 -14.32 6.38
N PRO A 2 -18.90 -14.96 6.08
CA PRO A 2 -17.72 -14.22 5.63
C PRO A 2 -18.03 -13.55 4.29
N ASN A 3 -17.71 -12.26 4.20
CA ASN A 3 -17.97 -11.44 3.03
C ASN A 3 -16.74 -11.45 2.12
N VAL A 4 -16.94 -11.70 0.83
CA VAL A 4 -15.88 -11.66 -0.18
C VAL A 4 -15.20 -10.29 -0.25
N ILE A 5 -15.91 -9.20 0.05
CA ILE A 5 -15.33 -7.86 0.11
C ILE A 5 -14.32 -7.75 1.24
N ASP A 6 -14.64 -8.26 2.43
CA ASP A 6 -13.72 -8.27 3.59
C ASP A 6 -12.48 -9.13 3.30
N PHE A 7 -12.64 -10.24 2.57
CA PHE A 7 -11.50 -11.04 2.10
C PHE A 7 -10.60 -10.25 1.15
N LEU A 8 -11.18 -9.57 0.16
CA LEU A 8 -10.43 -8.78 -0.82
C LEU A 8 -9.74 -7.57 -0.18
N GLU A 9 -10.37 -6.93 0.80
CA GLU A 9 -9.77 -5.86 1.60
C GLU A 9 -8.53 -6.38 2.34
N ARG A 10 -8.67 -7.51 3.05
CA ARG A 10 -7.54 -8.15 3.74
C ARG A 10 -6.45 -8.57 2.77
N ALA A 11 -6.80 -9.13 1.61
CA ALA A 11 -5.82 -9.50 0.60
C ALA A 11 -5.07 -8.28 0.01
N GLY A 12 -5.71 -7.11 -0.03
CA GLY A 12 -5.09 -5.85 -0.43
C GLY A 12 -4.14 -5.27 0.63
N GLN A 13 -4.47 -5.43 1.91
CA GLN A 13 -3.67 -4.95 3.04
C GLN A 13 -2.53 -5.92 3.42
N ASP A 14 -2.73 -7.23 3.22
CA ASP A 14 -1.80 -8.28 3.61
C ASP A 14 -0.75 -8.53 2.51
N ALA A 15 0.49 -8.15 2.79
CA ALA A 15 1.61 -8.33 1.88
C ALA A 15 1.91 -9.81 1.56
N LEU A 16 1.54 -10.75 2.44
CA LEU A 16 1.72 -12.18 2.22
C LEU A 16 0.70 -12.70 1.21
N LEU A 17 -0.59 -12.38 1.40
CA LEU A 17 -1.64 -12.75 0.43
C LEU A 17 -1.41 -12.13 -0.94
N ARG A 18 -0.87 -10.90 -0.99
CA ARG A 18 -0.49 -10.25 -2.24
C ARG A 18 0.59 -11.01 -3.02
N ARG A 19 1.47 -11.74 -2.33
CA ARG A 19 2.59 -12.50 -2.93
C ARG A 19 2.36 -14.00 -2.91
N ALA A 20 1.22 -14.45 -2.39
CA ALA A 20 0.87 -15.84 -2.24
C ALA A 20 0.80 -16.52 -3.61
N SER A 21 1.23 -17.78 -3.64
CA SER A 21 1.03 -18.67 -4.77
C SER A 21 -0.46 -18.94 -4.98
N HIS A 22 -0.81 -19.42 -6.18
CA HIS A 22 -2.20 -19.78 -6.50
C HIS A 22 -2.81 -20.74 -5.48
N VAL A 23 -2.06 -21.74 -5.03
CA VAL A 23 -2.52 -22.76 -4.08
C VAL A 23 -2.78 -22.14 -2.69
N GLU A 24 -1.94 -21.21 -2.26
CA GLU A 24 -2.12 -20.51 -0.97
C GLU A 24 -3.35 -19.59 -1.01
N VAL A 25 -3.59 -18.89 -2.13
CA VAL A 25 -4.81 -18.08 -2.32
C VAL A 25 -6.05 -18.97 -2.34
N GLU A 26 -6.01 -20.10 -3.04
CA GLU A 26 -7.12 -21.05 -3.08
C GLU A 26 -7.46 -21.59 -1.69
N LEU A 27 -6.45 -21.94 -0.90
CA LEU A 27 -6.61 -22.39 0.47
C LEU A 27 -7.20 -21.28 1.37
N ALA A 28 -6.69 -20.05 1.24
CA ALA A 28 -7.19 -18.90 1.99
C ALA A 28 -8.68 -18.62 1.69
N LEU A 29 -9.06 -18.69 0.42
CA LEU A 29 -10.44 -18.55 -0.04
C LEU A 29 -11.36 -19.65 0.50
N ALA A 30 -10.89 -20.91 0.53
CA ALA A 30 -11.63 -22.03 1.09
C ALA A 30 -11.81 -21.92 2.61
N ASN A 31 -10.75 -21.54 3.33
CA ASN A 31 -10.79 -21.32 4.78
C ASN A 31 -11.72 -20.15 5.15
N ALA A 32 -11.75 -19.13 4.31
CA ALA A 32 -12.69 -18.02 4.43
C ALA A 32 -14.11 -18.38 4.02
N GLN A 33 -14.40 -19.63 3.63
CA GLN A 33 -15.75 -20.11 3.24
C GLN A 33 -16.41 -19.23 2.17
N ILE A 34 -15.62 -18.72 1.24
CA ILE A 34 -16.12 -17.95 0.10
C ILE A 34 -16.84 -18.90 -0.87
N GLU A 35 -17.98 -18.45 -1.40
CA GLU A 35 -18.79 -19.24 -2.33
C GLU A 35 -17.98 -19.74 -3.54
N PRO A 36 -18.19 -20.98 -4.01
CA PRO A 36 -17.37 -21.59 -5.06
C PRO A 36 -17.28 -20.76 -6.35
N GLU A 37 -18.38 -20.09 -6.73
CA GLU A 37 -18.43 -19.26 -7.94
C GLU A 37 -17.54 -18.02 -7.83
N LEU A 38 -17.55 -17.37 -6.66
CA LEU A 38 -16.66 -16.25 -6.36
C LEU A 38 -15.20 -16.70 -6.26
N ARG A 39 -14.95 -17.89 -5.69
CA ARG A 39 -13.60 -18.46 -5.63
C ARG A 39 -13.00 -18.66 -7.02
N SER A 40 -13.74 -19.30 -7.93
CA SER A 40 -13.30 -19.48 -9.32
C SER A 40 -13.04 -18.14 -9.99
N ALA A 41 -13.98 -17.20 -9.90
CA ALA A 41 -13.79 -15.87 -10.50
C ALA A 41 -12.53 -15.14 -9.99
N ILE A 42 -12.22 -15.26 -8.68
CA ILE A 42 -11.00 -14.67 -8.10
C ILE A 42 -9.73 -15.38 -8.58
N LEU A 43 -9.71 -16.71 -8.59
CA LEU A 43 -8.54 -17.51 -8.99
C LEU A 43 -8.22 -17.34 -10.48
N ASP A 44 -9.25 -17.33 -11.32
CA ASP A 44 -9.15 -17.13 -12.77
C ASP A 44 -8.86 -15.65 -13.15
N ARG A 45 -8.89 -14.74 -12.17
CA ARG A 45 -8.81 -13.28 -12.35
C ARG A 45 -9.86 -12.73 -13.31
N ASP A 46 -11.04 -13.36 -13.33
CA ASP A 46 -12.17 -12.97 -14.17
C ASP A 46 -12.94 -11.81 -13.51
N ILE A 47 -12.48 -10.59 -13.79
CA ILE A 47 -13.04 -9.36 -13.22
C ILE A 47 -14.52 -9.20 -13.62
N SER A 48 -14.86 -9.46 -14.88
CA SER A 48 -16.22 -9.28 -15.38
C SER A 48 -17.21 -10.25 -14.71
N ARG A 49 -16.81 -11.51 -14.52
CA ARG A 49 -17.62 -12.48 -13.79
C ARG A 49 -17.72 -12.11 -12.30
N LEU A 50 -16.64 -11.65 -11.69
CA LEU A 50 -16.64 -11.20 -10.30
C LEU A 50 -17.59 -10.01 -10.09
N GLU A 51 -17.56 -9.01 -10.97
CA GLU A 51 -18.47 -7.86 -10.93
C GLU A 51 -19.95 -8.26 -11.06
N ALA A 52 -20.25 -9.19 -11.99
CA ALA A 52 -21.59 -9.72 -12.18
C ALA A 52 -22.10 -10.48 -10.94
N LEU A 53 -21.25 -11.32 -10.33
CA LEU A 53 -21.58 -12.05 -9.09
C LEU A 53 -21.81 -11.12 -7.90
N LEU A 54 -21.09 -9.99 -7.85
CA LEU A 54 -21.26 -8.97 -6.81
C LEU A 54 -22.46 -8.06 -7.05
N GLY A 55 -23.16 -8.19 -8.19
CA GLY A 55 -24.25 -7.29 -8.59
C GLY A 55 -23.79 -5.83 -8.73
N ARG A 56 -22.50 -5.60 -8.98
CA ARG A 56 -21.94 -4.25 -9.07
C ARG A 56 -21.86 -3.81 -10.52
N GLY A 57 -22.30 -2.58 -10.78
CA GLY A 57 -22.06 -1.90 -12.05
C GLY A 57 -20.63 -1.37 -12.14
N GLN A 58 -20.35 -0.62 -13.20
CA GLN A 58 -19.05 -0.02 -13.46
C GLN A 58 -18.61 0.88 -12.28
N LEU A 59 -17.48 0.53 -11.66
CA LEU A 59 -16.87 1.31 -10.57
C LEU A 59 -15.85 2.29 -11.14
N LEU A 60 -15.99 3.58 -10.83
CA LEU A 60 -15.01 4.62 -11.16
C LEU A 60 -14.31 5.08 -9.88
N CYS A 61 -12.99 4.87 -9.80
CA CYS A 61 -12.16 5.41 -8.72
C CYS A 61 -11.23 6.49 -9.28
N MET A 62 -11.18 7.65 -8.62
CA MET A 62 -10.22 8.72 -8.92
C MET A 62 -9.26 8.87 -7.74
N GLN A 63 -7.96 8.82 -8.02
CA GLN A 63 -6.92 9.11 -7.04
C GLN A 63 -6.43 10.54 -7.29
N PHE A 64 -6.50 11.39 -6.26
CA PHE A 64 -5.96 12.73 -6.30
C PHE A 64 -4.60 12.75 -5.59
N PRO A 65 -3.62 13.54 -6.06
CA PRO A 65 -2.38 13.74 -5.34
C PRO A 65 -2.65 14.22 -3.91
N GLY A 66 -1.85 13.75 -2.94
CA GLY A 66 -1.83 14.37 -1.62
C GLY A 66 -1.43 15.83 -1.75
N LYS A 67 -2.06 16.71 -0.97
CA LYS A 67 -1.57 18.09 -0.84
C LYS A 67 -0.23 18.03 -0.11
N GLU A 68 0.76 18.75 -0.60
CA GLU A 68 1.94 19.06 0.19
C GLU A 68 1.47 19.97 1.32
N ASP A 69 1.80 19.63 2.57
CA ASP A 69 1.57 20.51 3.70
C ASP A 69 2.36 21.79 3.41
N GLU A 70 1.67 22.90 3.13
CA GLU A 70 2.30 24.21 3.11
C GLU A 70 2.84 24.44 4.53
N GLU A 71 4.16 24.40 4.71
CA GLU A 71 4.81 24.80 5.96
C GLU A 71 4.30 26.20 6.30
N GLU A 72 3.45 26.31 7.34
CA GLU A 72 3.14 27.59 7.95
C GLU A 72 4.46 28.16 8.45
N GLY A 73 4.96 29.19 7.76
CA GLY A 73 6.20 29.85 8.11
C GLY A 73 6.17 30.29 9.56
N GLU A 74 7.10 29.76 10.35
CA GLU A 74 7.38 30.23 11.70
C GLU A 74 7.75 31.71 11.63
N GLU A 75 6.87 32.60 12.09
CA GLU A 75 7.25 33.97 12.45
C GLU A 75 8.08 33.88 13.75
N ASP A 76 9.40 33.78 13.56
CA ASP A 76 10.43 33.97 14.57
C ASP A 76 10.42 35.43 15.05
N ASP A 77 10.13 35.67 16.34
CA ASP A 77 10.47 36.93 16.99
C ASP A 77 10.99 36.75 18.42
N THR A 78 12.31 36.97 18.52
CA THR A 78 13.07 37.59 19.64
C THR A 78 13.71 36.68 20.71
N GLU A 79 15.02 36.48 20.52
CA GLU A 79 16.20 36.60 21.43
C GLU A 79 16.23 35.94 22.82
N GLU A 80 17.19 35.03 23.08
CA GLU A 80 18.57 35.31 23.55
C GLU A 80 19.27 33.98 23.98
N SER A 81 20.48 33.72 23.45
CA SER A 81 21.26 32.46 23.59
C SER A 81 21.91 32.26 24.97
N PRO A 82 22.49 31.08 25.29
CA PRO A 82 23.94 30.98 25.06
C PRO A 82 24.48 29.63 24.54
N SER A 83 25.58 29.79 23.82
CA SER A 83 26.44 28.87 23.08
C SER A 83 26.94 27.60 23.78
N ARG A 84 27.21 26.56 22.99
CA ARG A 84 28.37 25.69 23.20
C ARG A 84 28.98 25.21 21.88
N GLU A 85 30.21 25.66 21.66
CA GLU A 85 31.12 25.25 20.60
C GLU A 85 31.57 23.78 20.82
N GLY A 86 31.74 23.01 19.74
CA GLY A 86 32.20 21.62 19.84
C GLY A 86 32.24 20.84 18.51
N GLU A 87 33.19 21.24 17.66
CA GLU A 87 34.08 20.37 16.87
C GLU A 87 33.56 19.30 15.87
N GLU A 88 34.08 19.49 14.64
CA GLU A 88 34.56 18.50 13.66
C GLU A 88 33.59 17.72 12.75
N MET A 89 33.71 18.08 11.47
CA MET A 89 33.25 17.39 10.28
C MET A 89 33.87 15.99 10.14
N ALA A 90 33.04 14.97 9.97
CA ALA A 90 33.44 13.70 9.38
C ALA A 90 32.65 13.46 8.08
N LEU A 91 33.04 14.15 7.00
CA LEU A 91 32.72 13.74 5.65
C LEU A 91 33.52 12.46 5.33
N LYS A 92 32.84 11.31 5.24
CA LYS A 92 33.40 10.14 4.55
C LYS A 92 32.78 10.01 3.16
N PRO A 93 33.61 9.97 2.08
CA PRO A 93 33.13 9.94 0.71
C PRO A 93 32.67 8.53 0.34
N ARG A 94 31.50 8.40 -0.32
CA ARG A 94 31.20 7.19 -1.09
C ARG A 94 31.64 7.42 -2.53
N SER A 95 32.86 6.94 -2.80
CA SER A 95 33.31 6.61 -4.13
C SER A 95 32.35 5.60 -4.76
N ALA A 96 31.86 5.92 -5.95
CA ALA A 96 31.52 4.94 -6.97
C ALA A 96 32.11 5.48 -8.27
N ALA A 97 33.31 5.01 -8.57
CA ALA A 97 34.00 5.26 -9.82
C ALA A 97 33.08 4.98 -11.01
N GLN A 98 33.08 5.94 -11.94
CA GLN A 98 32.94 5.77 -13.38
C GLN A 98 33.47 4.43 -13.90
N LEU A 99 32.91 4.00 -15.05
CA LEU A 99 33.50 3.25 -16.19
C LEU A 99 32.52 2.14 -16.62
N ARG A 100 31.93 2.12 -17.82
CA ARG A 100 32.30 2.69 -19.12
C ARG A 100 31.07 3.09 -19.93
#